data_AF-A0AAE8ZYQ9-F1
#
_entry.id   AF-A0AAE8ZYQ9-F1
#
_cell.length_a   1.000
_cell.length_b   1.000
_cell.length_c   1.000
_cell.angle_alpha   90.00
_cell.angle_beta   90.00
_cell.angle_gamma   90.00
#
_symmetry.space_group_name_H-M   'P 1'
#
loop_
_entity.id
_entity.type
_entity.pdbx_description
1 polymer ?
#
loop_
_entity_poly.entity_id
_entity_poly.type
_entity_poly.pdbx_seq_one_letter_code
_entity_poly.pdbx_strand_id
1 'polypeptide(L)'
;MYKSGPDYIHNFVGRNMLLSCVFLTNQDLIKFLKQWISKEAYHNLETLSMHIVTEINAVLIRQSVESEEYDPNEPEKRPKDYVVDIPEVF
;
A
#
# COMPACT_ATOMS: atom_id res chain seq x y z
N MET A 1 6.98 -13.57 17.55
CA MET A 1 6.77 -12.57 16.48
C MET A 1 5.27 -12.41 16.31
N TYR A 2 4.71 -11.25 16.62
CA TYR A 2 3.27 -11.00 16.51
C TYR A 2 2.91 -10.95 15.02
N LYS A 3 1.88 -11.71 14.63
CA LYS A 3 1.44 -11.82 13.23
C LYS A 3 0.48 -10.66 12.95
N SER A 4 0.84 -9.79 12.01
CA SER A 4 -0.08 -8.77 11.51
C SER A 4 -0.96 -9.41 10.42
N GLY A 5 -2.17 -9.83 10.82
CA GLY A 5 -3.18 -10.36 9.91
C GLY A 5 -3.85 -9.28 9.06
N PRO A 6 -4.77 -9.64 8.15
CA PRO A 6 -5.46 -8.67 7.28
C PRO A 6 -6.34 -7.66 8.06
N ASP A 7 -6.71 -7.98 9.29
CA ASP A 7 -7.56 -7.13 10.14
C ASP A 7 -6.96 -5.74 10.43
N TYR A 8 -5.63 -5.62 10.40
CA TYR A 8 -4.93 -4.33 10.58
C TYR A 8 -5.12 -3.40 9.37
N ILE A 9 -5.44 -3.95 8.21
CA ILE A 9 -5.70 -3.16 7.00
C ILE A 9 -7.18 -2.80 6.94
N HIS A 10 -8.08 -3.78 7.08
CA HIS A 10 -9.50 -3.61 6.77
C HIS A 10 -10.22 -2.50 7.56
N ASN A 11 -9.75 -2.14 8.76
CA ASN A 11 -10.38 -1.15 9.63
C ASN A 11 -9.56 0.13 9.80
N PHE A 12 -8.54 0.33 8.96
CA PHE A 12 -7.65 1.48 9.11
C PHE A 12 -8.33 2.79 8.69
N VAL A 13 -8.40 3.75 9.62
CA VAL A 13 -8.97 5.09 9.40
C VAL A 13 -7.95 6.22 9.56
N GLY A 14 -6.67 5.86 9.80
CA GLY A 14 -5.57 6.80 9.98
C GLY A 14 -5.02 7.37 8.67
N ARG A 15 -3.93 8.14 8.78
CA ARG A 15 -3.26 8.79 7.63
C ARG A 15 -2.04 8.02 7.12
N ASN A 16 -1.26 7.44 8.03
CA ASN A 16 0.01 6.79 7.71
C ASN A 16 0.00 5.36 8.24
N MET A 17 0.15 4.39 7.33
CA MET A 17 0.15 2.98 7.67
C MET A 17 1.54 2.38 7.42
N LEU A 18 2.18 1.92 8.50
CA LEU A 18 3.42 1.15 8.45
C LEU A 18 3.16 -0.25 8.99
N LEU A 19 3.24 -1.26 8.14
CA LEU A 19 3.04 -2.65 8.55
C LEU A 19 4.27 -3.50 8.25
N SER A 20 4.89 -4.01 9.31
CA SER A 20 5.99 -4.97 9.20
C SER A 20 5.49 -6.39 9.34
N CYS A 21 6.01 -7.29 8.50
CA CYS A 21 5.72 -8.73 8.53
C CYS A 21 4.23 -9.09 8.40
N VAL A 22 3.56 -8.54 7.39
CA VAL A 22 2.13 -8.78 7.13
C VAL A 22 1.92 -10.07 6.35
N PHE A 23 0.87 -10.81 6.71
CA PHE A 23 0.41 -11.98 5.98
C PHE A 23 -0.86 -11.62 5.21
N LEU A 24 -0.73 -11.38 3.90
CA LEU A 24 -1.84 -11.05 3.01
C LEU A 24 -1.92 -12.02 1.84
N THR A 25 -3.12 -12.31 1.39
CA THR A 25 -3.31 -12.96 0.09
C THR A 25 -3.31 -11.92 -1.04
N ASN A 26 -3.16 -12.39 -2.28
CA ASN A 26 -3.37 -11.53 -3.45
C ASN A 26 -4.75 -10.86 -3.44
N GLN A 27 -5.79 -11.57 -2.97
CA GLN A 27 -7.15 -11.06 -2.93
C GLN A 27 -7.31 -9.94 -1.89
N ASP A 28 -6.66 -10.06 -0.73
CA ASP A 28 -6.68 -9.01 0.30
C ASP A 28 -6.07 -7.71 -0.25
N LEU A 29 -4.91 -7.82 -0.91
CA LEU A 29 -4.22 -6.66 -1.49
C LEU A 29 -5.00 -6.05 -2.66
N ILE A 30 -5.59 -6.87 -3.54
CA ILE A 30 -6.43 -6.38 -4.64
C ILE A 30 -7.66 -5.66 -4.11
N LYS A 31 -8.35 -6.23 -3.10
CA LYS A 31 -9.52 -5.62 -2.49
C LYS A 31 -9.16 -4.27 -1.87
N PHE A 32 -8.06 -4.22 -1.10
CA PHE A 32 -7.53 -3.00 -0.52
C PHE A 32 -7.30 -1.93 -1.59
N LEU A 33 -6.52 -2.25 -2.64
CA LEU A 33 -6.18 -1.31 -3.71
C LEU A 33 -7.42 -0.80 -4.44
N LYS A 34 -8.38 -1.68 -4.75
CA LYS A 34 -9.63 -1.29 -5.42
C LYS A 34 -10.43 -0.30 -4.59
N GLN A 35 -10.62 -0.56 -3.29
CA GLN A 35 -11.38 0.32 -2.41
C GLN A 35 -10.69 1.67 -2.19
N TRP A 36 -9.36 1.70 -2.15
CA TRP A 36 -8.61 2.94 -2.02
C TRP A 36 -8.66 3.78 -3.31
N ILE A 37 -8.40 3.16 -4.47
CA ILE A 37 -8.41 3.83 -5.79
C ILE A 37 -9.82 4.35 -6.13
N SER A 38 -10.88 3.57 -5.84
CA SER A 38 -12.27 3.98 -6.08
C SER A 38 -12.79 5.02 -5.09
N LYS A 39 -11.98 5.40 -4.08
CA LYS A 39 -12.37 6.26 -2.96
C LYS A 39 -13.58 5.70 -2.18
N GLU A 40 -13.73 4.39 -2.10
CA GLU A 40 -14.77 3.72 -1.29
C GLU A 40 -14.35 3.62 0.19
N ALA A 41 -13.05 3.44 0.45
CA ALA A 41 -12.49 3.40 1.81
C ALA A 41 -11.10 4.05 1.87
N TYR A 42 -10.53 4.14 3.08
CA TYR A 42 -9.18 4.70 3.33
C TYR A 42 -9.02 6.15 2.89
N HIS A 43 -10.07 6.97 2.99
CA HIS A 43 -10.07 8.35 2.49
C HIS A 43 -8.98 9.25 3.09
N ASN A 44 -8.54 8.93 4.31
CA ASN A 44 -7.49 9.68 5.00
C ASN A 44 -6.09 9.17 4.70
N LEU A 45 -5.94 8.03 4.00
CA LEU A 45 -4.65 7.40 3.78
C LEU A 45 -3.78 8.24 2.84
N GLU A 46 -2.64 8.69 3.37
CA GLU A 46 -1.63 9.49 2.68
C GLU A 46 -0.38 8.66 2.38
N THR A 47 0.04 7.81 3.33
CA THR A 47 1.22 6.95 3.15
C THR A 47 0.96 5.51 3.57
N LEU A 48 1.52 4.59 2.79
CA LEU A 48 1.46 3.15 3.04
C LEU A 48 2.85 2.53 2.79
N SER A 49 3.37 1.83 3.78
CA SER A 49 4.56 0.99 3.64
C SER A 49 4.27 -0.38 4.25
N MET A 50 4.46 -1.43 3.47
CA MET A 50 4.18 -2.80 3.88
C MET A 50 5.32 -3.73 3.51
N HIS A 51 5.76 -4.53 4.49
CA HIS A 51 6.62 -5.67 4.24
C HIS A 51 5.79 -6.95 4.32
N ILE A 52 5.42 -7.49 3.17
CA ILE A 52 4.57 -8.68 3.04
C ILE A 52 5.45 -9.93 3.10
N VAL A 53 5.11 -10.90 3.94
CA VAL A 53 5.88 -12.14 4.16
C VAL A 53 5.46 -13.25 3.19
N THR A 54 4.23 -13.18 2.70
CA THR A 54 3.67 -14.13 1.75
C THR A 54 4.13 -13.85 0.32
N GLU A 55 4.21 -14.89 -0.50
CA GLU A 55 4.47 -14.72 -1.93
C GLU A 55 3.28 -14.03 -2.61
N ILE A 56 3.58 -12.99 -3.38
CA ILE A 56 2.59 -12.15 -4.04
C ILE A 56 2.73 -12.29 -5.56
N ASN A 57 1.61 -12.50 -6.25
CA ASN A 57 1.57 -12.53 -7.70
C ASN A 57 1.41 -11.10 -8.24
N ALA A 58 2.55 -10.46 -8.52
CA ALA A 58 2.60 -9.09 -9.01
C ALA A 58 1.86 -8.90 -10.35
N VAL A 59 1.89 -9.89 -11.25
CA VAL A 59 1.19 -9.83 -12.55
C VAL A 59 -0.32 -9.75 -12.34
N LEU A 60 -0.87 -10.64 -11.50
CA LEU A 60 -2.29 -10.65 -11.17
C LEU A 60 -2.74 -9.32 -10.55
N ILE A 61 -1.95 -8.77 -9.63
CA ILE A 61 -2.29 -7.50 -8.95
C ILE A 61 -2.30 -6.34 -9.95
N ARG A 62 -1.25 -6.19 -10.76
CA ARG A 62 -1.15 -5.12 -11.77
C ARG A 62 -2.30 -5.16 -12.78
N GLN A 63 -2.76 -6.35 -13.16
CA GLN A 63 -3.90 -6.53 -14.06
C GLN A 63 -5.26 -6.28 -13.39
N SER A 64 -5.32 -6.29 -12.06
CA SER A 64 -6.57 -6.19 -11.31
C SER A 64 -6.98 -4.76 -10.95
N VAL A 65 -6.09 -3.79 -11.14
CA VAL A 65 -6.30 -2.37 -10.84
C VAL A 65 -5.79 -1.50 -11.96
N GLU A 66 -6.37 -0.31 -12.11
CA GLU A 66 -5.83 0.69 -13.02
C GLU A 66 -4.42 1.06 -12.55
N SER A 67 -3.43 0.79 -13.40
CA SER A 67 -2.03 1.06 -13.13
C SER A 67 -1.31 1.44 -14.40
N GLU A 68 -0.29 2.26 -14.25
CA GLU A 68 0.60 2.70 -15.32
C GLU A 68 2.02 2.27 -14.96
N GLU A 69 2.79 1.82 -15.95
CA GLU A 69 4.20 1.52 -15.76
C GLU A 69 5.00 2.82 -15.66
N TYR A 70 5.94 2.87 -14.73
CA TYR A 70 6.77 4.04 -14.53
C TYR A 70 7.61 4.36 -15.77
N ASP A 71 7.46 5.56 -16.33
CA ASP A 71 8.31 6.09 -17.39
C ASP A 71 9.29 7.14 -16.82
N PRO A 72 10.61 6.89 -16.85
CA PRO A 72 11.60 7.87 -16.39
C PRO A 72 11.64 9.15 -17.24
N ASN A 73 11.03 9.16 -18.43
CA ASN A 73 10.94 10.34 -19.29
C ASN A 73 9.75 11.25 -18.97
N GLU A 74 8.83 10.82 -18.09
CA GLU A 74 7.67 11.60 -17.62
C GLU A 74 7.75 11.86 -16.10
N PRO A 75 8.76 12.61 -15.63
CA PRO A 75 9.06 12.77 -14.19
C PRO A 75 7.98 13.52 -13.41
N GLU A 76 7.08 14.24 -14.07
CA GLU A 76 5.93 14.91 -13.43
C GLU A 76 4.93 13.93 -12.82
N LYS A 77 4.87 12.68 -13.29
CA LYS A 77 3.96 11.65 -12.74
C LYS A 77 4.41 11.11 -11.39
N ARG A 78 5.70 11.23 -11.07
CA ARG A 78 6.26 10.70 -9.82
C ARG A 78 7.34 11.64 -9.27
N PRO A 79 7.18 12.15 -8.03
CA PRO A 79 8.25 12.90 -7.37
C PRO A 79 9.57 12.13 -7.40
N LYS A 80 10.66 12.82 -7.74
CA LYS A 80 12.02 12.26 -7.76
C LYS A 80 12.43 11.74 -6.37
N ASP A 81 12.02 12.48 -5.35
CA ASP A 81 12.35 12.23 -3.95
C ASP A 81 11.07 12.23 -3.12
N TYR A 82 11.01 11.34 -2.13
CA TYR A 82 9.96 11.31 -1.11
C TYR A 82 10.59 11.66 0.23
N VAL A 83 10.07 12.70 0.89
CA VAL A 83 10.44 13.01 2.27
C VAL A 83 9.46 12.29 3.18
N VAL A 84 9.92 11.22 3.82
CA VAL A 84 9.15 10.60 4.90
C VAL A 84 9.47 11.37 6.17
N ASP A 85 8.51 12.18 6.63
CA ASP A 85 8.61 12.85 7.93
C ASP A 85 8.43 11.81 9.04
N ILE A 86 9.55 11.18 9.42
CA ILE A 86 9.60 10.26 10.56
C ILE A 86 10.01 11.12 11.76
N PRO A 87 9.10 11.45 12.69
CA PRO A 87 9.51 12.11 13.92
C PRO A 87 10.54 11.21 14.61
N GLU A 88 11.75 11.75 14.85
CA GLU A 88 12.84 11.03 15.50
C GLU A 88 12.36 10.51 16.86
N VAL A 89 12.09 9.21 16.94
CA VAL A 89 11.84 8.53 18.21
C VAL A 89 13.19 8.02 18.69
N PHE A 90 13.85 8.81 19.54
CA PHE A 90 15.02 8.37 20.32
C PHE A 90 14.60 7.44 21.46
#